data_AF-A0A150NG55-F1
#
_entry.id   AF-A0A150NG55-F1
#
_cell.length_a   1.000
_cell.length_b   1.000
_cell.length_c   1.000
_cell.angle_alpha   90.00
_cell.angle_beta   90.00
_cell.angle_gamma   90.00
#
_symmetry.space_group_name_H-M   'P 1'
#
loop_
_entity.id
_entity.type
_entity.pdbx_description
1 polymer ?
#
loop_
_entity_poly.entity_id
_entity_poly.type
_entity_poly.pdbx_seq_one_letter_code
_entity_poly.pdbx_strand_id
1 'polypeptide(L)'
;MVSRDYFASLDVEKTFKSAETELSDIIYQPENQSELYKKIVEKYNLPSDTKLSVSLGYAYYDRYDILLSLESKEKLVQISAAIYLVKGK
;
A
#
# COMPACT_ATOMS: atom_id res chain seq x y z
N MET A 1 -18.00 -5.30 -6.24
CA MET A 1 -16.62 -5.15 -6.75
C MET A 1 -16.14 -3.79 -6.28
N VAL A 2 -15.01 -3.69 -5.57
CA VAL A 2 -14.51 -2.37 -5.16
C VAL A 2 -14.10 -1.63 -6.43
N SER A 3 -14.72 -0.48 -6.70
CA SER A 3 -14.37 0.31 -7.89
C SER A 3 -12.97 0.87 -7.75
N ARG A 4 -12.19 0.81 -8.84
CA ARG A 4 -10.89 1.46 -8.94
C ARG A 4 -10.97 2.96 -8.64
N ASP A 5 -12.12 3.58 -8.92
CA ASP A 5 -12.38 5.00 -8.67
C ASP A 5 -12.35 5.35 -7.17
N TYR A 6 -12.60 4.37 -6.29
CA TYR A 6 -12.52 4.56 -4.84
C TYR A 6 -11.11 4.91 -4.36
N PHE A 7 -10.09 4.56 -5.15
CA PHE A 7 -8.68 4.80 -4.85
C PHE A 7 -8.05 5.88 -5.74
N ALA A 8 -8.83 6.50 -6.63
CA ALA A 8 -8.35 7.56 -7.51
C ALA A 8 -7.89 8.82 -6.74
N SER A 9 -8.31 8.99 -5.49
CA SER A 9 -7.92 10.10 -4.62
C SER A 9 -6.55 9.95 -3.96
N LEU A 10 -5.80 8.87 -4.22
CA LEU A 10 -4.58 8.52 -3.49
C LEU A 10 -3.28 8.80 -4.26
N ASP A 11 -3.29 9.65 -5.30
CA ASP A 11 -2.09 10.00 -6.10
C ASP A 11 -1.24 8.78 -6.52
N VAL A 12 -1.86 7.93 -7.35
CA VAL A 12 -1.26 6.71 -7.88
C VAL A 12 -0.02 7.04 -8.73
N GLU A 13 1.16 6.56 -8.33
CA GLU A 13 2.41 6.75 -9.07
C GLU A 13 2.52 5.80 -10.26
N LYS A 14 2.15 4.53 -10.06
CA LYS A 14 2.30 3.49 -11.06
C LYS A 14 1.29 2.37 -10.87
N THR A 15 0.83 1.80 -11.99
CA THR A 15 -0.04 0.62 -12.00
C THR A 15 0.59 -0.48 -12.85
N PHE A 16 0.62 -1.72 -12.37
CA PHE A 16 1.16 -2.88 -13.10
C PHE A 16 0.06 -3.88 -13.49
N LYS A 17 -0.28 -4.01 -14.77
CA LYS A 17 -1.27 -5.01 -15.21
C LYS A 17 -0.76 -6.43 -14.97
N SER A 18 -1.49 -7.25 -14.22
CA SER A 18 -1.25 -8.70 -14.14
C SER A 18 -2.04 -9.44 -15.23
N ALA A 19 -1.60 -10.64 -15.60
CA ALA A 19 -2.22 -11.43 -16.67
C ALA A 19 -3.55 -12.11 -16.25
N GLU A 20 -3.86 -12.11 -14.95
CA GLU A 20 -4.88 -12.98 -14.35
C GLU A 20 -6.08 -12.20 -13.78
N THR A 21 -5.96 -10.89 -13.49
CA THR A 21 -7.06 -10.06 -12.98
C THR A 21 -7.00 -8.62 -13.54
N GLU A 22 -8.14 -7.92 -13.60
CA GLU A 22 -8.19 -6.50 -14.02
C GLU A 22 -7.50 -5.54 -13.03
N LEU A 23 -7.11 -6.03 -11.84
CA LEU A 23 -6.47 -5.22 -10.83
C LEU A 23 -4.95 -5.40 -10.90
N SER A 24 -4.35 -4.31 -11.32
CA SER A 24 -2.93 -4.07 -11.36
C SER A 24 -2.39 -3.80 -9.96
N ASP A 25 -1.16 -4.22 -9.62
CA ASP A 25 -0.52 -3.69 -8.41
C ASP A 25 -0.52 -2.16 -8.52
N ILE A 26 -1.11 -1.49 -7.54
CA ILE A 26 -1.17 -0.02 -7.47
C ILE A 26 -0.09 0.40 -6.50
N ILE A 27 0.93 1.07 -7.00
CA ILE A 27 1.95 1.73 -6.18
C ILE A 27 1.56 3.21 -6.08
N TYR A 28 1.33 3.66 -4.85
CA TYR A 28 1.06 5.07 -4.56
C TYR A 28 2.35 5.86 -4.41
N GLN A 29 2.29 7.16 -4.72
CA GLN A 29 3.45 8.02 -4.58
C GLN A 29 3.96 8.03 -3.14
N PRO A 30 5.30 8.01 -2.96
CA PRO A 30 5.86 8.14 -1.64
C PRO A 30 5.46 9.46 -0.99
N GLU A 31 4.76 9.37 0.14
CA GLU A 31 4.42 10.52 0.96
C GLU A 31 5.05 10.43 2.35
N ASN A 32 5.73 11.51 2.73
CA ASN A 32 6.47 11.60 3.99
C ASN A 32 5.75 12.51 5.01
N GLN A 33 4.49 12.87 4.75
CA GLN A 33 3.75 13.87 5.55
C GLN A 33 2.54 13.31 6.30
N SER A 34 2.03 12.12 5.95
CA SER A 34 0.88 11.54 6.66
C SER A 34 1.18 11.21 8.12
N GLU A 35 0.11 11.18 8.92
CA GLU A 35 0.22 10.77 10.32
C GLU A 35 0.71 9.33 10.47
N LEU A 36 0.31 8.44 9.55
CA LEU A 36 0.75 7.05 9.54
C LEU A 36 2.27 6.96 9.37
N TYR A 37 2.82 7.64 8.36
CA TYR A 37 4.26 7.73 8.15
C TYR A 37 4.99 8.22 9.41
N LYS A 38 4.56 9.35 9.97
CA LYS A 38 5.19 9.96 11.16
C LYS A 38 5.23 9.01 12.35
N LYS A 39 4.10 8.34 12.64
CA LYS A 39 3.99 7.38 13.76
C LYS A 39 4.90 6.17 13.57
N ILE A 40 5.04 5.66 12.35
CA ILE A 40 5.91 4.50 12.08
C ILE A 40 7.39 4.92 12.15
N VAL A 41 7.75 6.06 11.56
CA VAL A 41 9.13 6.60 11.63
C VAL A 41 9.57 6.81 13.07
N GLU A 42 8.73 7.42 13.90
CA GLU A 42 9.02 7.62 15.32
C GLU A 42 9.14 6.29 16.07
N LYS A 43 8.13 5.41 15.93
CA LYS A 43 8.09 4.12 16.63
C LYS A 43 9.30 3.24 16.36
N TYR A 44 9.79 3.24 15.12
CA TYR A 44 10.91 2.40 14.72
C TYR A 44 12.23 3.16 14.61
N ASN A 45 12.28 4.43 15.02
CA ASN A 45 13.44 5.31 14.90
C ASN A 45 14.07 5.24 13.50
N LEU A 46 13.25 5.49 12.47
CA LEU A 46 13.67 5.37 11.07
C LEU A 46 14.47 6.61 10.61
N PRO A 47 15.45 6.43 9.70
CA PRO A 47 16.24 7.54 9.17
C PRO A 47 15.42 8.63 8.47
N SER A 48 15.97 9.84 8.39
CA SER A 48 15.28 10.99 7.79
C SER A 48 15.08 10.87 6.27
N ASP A 49 15.85 10.02 5.61
CA ASP A 49 15.70 9.70 4.18
C ASP A 49 14.67 8.58 3.93
N THR A 50 13.98 8.08 4.96
CA THR A 50 12.94 7.07 4.80
C THR A 50 11.82 7.57 3.88
N LYS A 51 11.42 6.71 2.95
CA LYS A 51 10.26 6.89 2.08
C LYS A 51 9.25 5.79 2.36
N LEU A 52 7.98 6.15 2.49
CA LEU A 52 6.89 5.19 2.54
C LEU A 52 6.41 4.92 1.11
N SER A 53 6.37 3.67 0.68
CA SER A 53 5.60 3.23 -0.48
C SER A 53 4.45 2.34 -0.03
N VAL A 54 3.32 2.47 -0.72
CA VAL A 54 2.13 1.66 -0.46
C VAL A 54 1.81 0.89 -1.73
N SER A 55 1.70 -0.42 -1.60
CA SER A 55 1.24 -1.30 -2.67
C SER A 55 -0.11 -1.90 -2.27
N LEU A 56 -1.08 -1.81 -3.18
CA LEU A 56 -2.37 -2.49 -3.07
C LEU A 56 -2.49 -3.47 -4.23
N GLY A 57 -2.64 -4.75 -3.89
CA GLY A 57 -2.87 -5.83 -4.84
C GLY A 57 -4.23 -6.47 -4.61
N TYR A 58 -4.91 -6.84 -5.68
CA TYR A 58 -6.08 -7.72 -5.58
C TYR A 58 -5.59 -9.16 -5.53
N ALA A 59 -5.95 -9.87 -4.45
CA ALA A 59 -5.67 -11.29 -4.31
C ALA A 59 -6.88 -12.13 -4.75
N TYR A 60 -6.75 -13.45 -4.69
CA TYR A 60 -7.85 -14.36 -5.04
C TYR A 60 -9.15 -14.07 -4.26
N TYR A 61 -10.29 -14.31 -4.91
CA TYR A 61 -11.66 -14.21 -4.37
C TYR A 61 -12.13 -12.83 -3.93
N ASP A 62 -12.06 -12.55 -2.64
CA ASP A 62 -12.63 -11.38 -1.95
C ASP A 62 -11.57 -10.70 -1.08
N ARG A 63 -10.28 -10.98 -1.38
CA ARG A 63 -9.13 -10.51 -0.63
C ARG A 63 -8.36 -9.43 -1.38
N TYR A 64 -7.92 -8.41 -0.65
CA TYR A 64 -6.93 -7.44 -1.09
C TYR A 64 -5.71 -7.52 -0.19
N ASP A 65 -4.53 -7.50 -0.79
CA ASP A 65 -3.25 -7.42 -0.08
C ASP A 65 -2.74 -5.99 -0.06
N ILE A 66 -2.31 -5.54 1.11
CA ILE A 66 -1.70 -4.24 1.32
C ILE A 66 -0.27 -4.47 1.81
N LEU A 67 0.68 -3.81 1.18
CA LEU A 67 2.06 -3.73 1.65
C LEU A 67 2.41 -2.26 1.86
N LEU A 68 2.78 -1.92 3.09
CA LEU A 68 3.45 -0.66 3.43
C LEU A 68 4.94 -0.95 3.55
N SER A 69 5.76 -0.26 2.76
CA SER A 69 7.21 -0.39 2.79
C SER A 69 7.84 0.95 3.15
N LEU A 70 8.54 1.01 4.28
CA LEU A 70 9.28 2.18 4.72
C LEU A 70 10.77 1.88 4.56
N GLU A 71 11.37 2.49 3.54
CA GLU A 71 12.73 2.20 3.12
C GLU A 71 13.60 3.46 3.20
N SER A 72 14.75 3.33 3.87
CA SER A 72 15.88 4.24 3.77
C SER A 72 17.11 3.48 3.30
N LYS A 73 18.24 4.18 3.14
CA LYS A 73 19.53 3.54 2.79
C LYS A 73 19.99 2.50 3.81
N GLU A 74 19.56 2.61 5.07
CA GLU A 74 20.08 1.80 6.18
C GLU A 74 19.04 0.84 6.76
N LYS A 75 17.75 1.08 6.50
CA LYS A 75 16.68 0.36 7.18
C LYS A 75 15.46 0.18 6.28
N LEU A 76 14.91 -1.03 6.36
CA LEU A 76 13.65 -1.41 5.73
C LEU A 76 12.68 -1.91 6.81
N VAL A 77 11.48 -1.36 6.83
CA VAL A 77 10.35 -1.85 7.61
C VAL A 77 9.20 -2.15 6.67
N GLN A 78 8.67 -3.37 6.74
CA GLN A 78 7.54 -3.80 5.93
C GLN A 78 6.38 -4.23 6.83
N ILE A 79 5.18 -3.76 6.49
CA ILE A 79 3.93 -4.14 7.15
C ILE A 79 2.99 -4.64 6.07
N SER A 80 2.62 -5.91 6.16
CA SER A 80 1.62 -6.52 5.29
C SER A 80 0.30 -6.69 6.02
N ALA A 81 -0.79 -6.42 5.31
CA ALA A 81 -2.15 -6.65 5.78
C ALA A 81 -2.99 -7.24 4.65
N ALA A 82 -4.03 -7.98 5.03
CA ALA A 82 -5.02 -8.50 4.10
C ALA A 82 -6.40 -7.98 4.50
N ILE A 83 -7.16 -7.47 3.53
CA ILE A 83 -8.56 -7.09 3.69
C ILE A 83 -9.41 -8.19 3.07
N TYR A 84 -10.37 -8.73 3.82
CA TYR A 84 -11.34 -9.71 3.34
C TYR A 84 -12.73 -9.08 3.24
N LEU A 85 -13.36 -9.17 2.08
CA LEU A 85 -14.74 -8.71 1.87
C LEU A 85 -15.72 -9.83 2.20
N VAL A 86 -16.18 -9.87 3.45
CA VAL A 86 -17.21 -10.82 3.86
C VAL A 86 -18.52 -10.48 3.14
N LYS A 87 -19.02 -11.39 2.28
CA LYS A 87 -20.37 -11.28 1.73
C LYS A 87 -21.39 -11.45 2.86
N GLY A 88 -22.30 -10.49 3.03
CA GLY A 88 -23.39 -10.58 3.99
C GLY A 88 -24.19 -11.87 3.77
N LYS A 89 -24.57 -12.52 4.88
CA LYS A 89 -25.48 -13.67 4.87
C LYS A 89 -26.87 -13.28 4.35
#